data_AF-A0AAE0U3Y0-F1
#
_entry.id   AF-A0AAE0U3Y0-F1
#
_cell.length_a   1.000
_cell.length_b   1.000
_cell.length_c   1.000
_cell.angle_alpha   90.00
_cell.angle_beta   90.00
_cell.angle_gamma   90.00
#
_symmetry.space_group_name_H-M   'P 1'
#
loop_
_entity.id
_entity.type
_entity.pdbx_description
1 polymer ?
#
loop_
_entity_poly.entity_id
_entity_poly.type
_entity_poly.pdbx_seq_one_letter_code
_entity_poly.pdbx_strand_id
1 'polypeptide(L)'
;MCSFGLRANDILNDHIGRREQSMEACIVTPYITHGMRLRRACFCAVCGGPMTRMFLNLRRPPREPRPMTEWESRLEGAPKLVNRSRDPFYGYAFTHCYVSDIRRLPHNRDCNVCYNTHDIKTSNVGWTRELRVLGLNLDLYRDNNSPAYLSGRAKYTKGQCIVLDVPSCTDENFPIREVLPFNGNADLHQATAYAIPNKGIFSPPVFPMHTCCLDILTEVLTGTNEPDNIDKDLLFATMYKHRKEFQLDLDYGPISGCQGVGWQVGNGQQFSVANPTYIAPTLEDKLRSIIESSPNHNLSADLNLSLKVLHDPFRKLPYDVLHHIAHLLPAASVFRLCSASWTVHSTLRRNAMFWRSHARHTSMPWFKELTPFLMDDELTAGKDIATLLSILNNKTKAKIYMEGPLIFVANRRRIWELSERLASLMANNDRDTCIRFARAQIIAERSDYFASIDMLVPDMT
;
A
#
# COMPACT_ATOMS: atom_id res chain seq x y z
N MET A 1 13.57 -43.12 48.68
CA MET A 1 12.96 -43.94 47.62
C MET A 1 11.46 -43.70 47.66
N CYS A 2 10.96 -42.83 46.79
CA CYS A 2 9.53 -42.73 46.46
C CYS A 2 9.41 -42.14 45.06
N SER A 3 8.57 -42.83 44.28
CA SER A 3 8.04 -42.61 42.94
C SER A 3 7.62 -41.18 42.59
N PHE A 4 7.78 -40.79 41.32
CA PHE A 4 6.68 -40.38 40.42
C PHE A 4 7.23 -40.23 38.99
N GLY A 5 6.68 -41.03 38.06
CA GLY A 5 7.00 -40.98 36.63
C GLY A 5 5.78 -41.39 35.83
N LEU A 6 4.97 -40.41 35.45
CA LEU A 6 3.85 -40.55 34.53
C LEU A 6 4.39 -40.55 33.09
N ARG A 7 4.10 -41.61 32.33
CA ARG A 7 3.96 -41.53 30.87
C ARG A 7 2.58 -42.04 30.51
N ALA A 8 1.79 -41.13 29.95
CA ALA A 8 0.54 -41.40 29.29
C ALA A 8 0.82 -42.05 27.94
N ASN A 9 0.15 -43.16 27.67
CA ASN A 9 -0.36 -43.54 26.37
C ASN A 9 -1.59 -44.41 26.59
N ASP A 10 -2.57 -44.21 25.72
CA ASP A 10 -3.77 -45.01 25.50
C ASP A 10 -4.95 -44.75 26.45
N ILE A 11 -5.90 -43.97 25.94
CA ILE A 11 -7.31 -44.35 25.72
C ILE A 11 -8.04 -43.08 25.27
N LEU A 12 -8.42 -43.03 23.99
CA LEU A 12 -9.74 -42.60 23.48
C LEU A 12 -9.68 -42.44 21.95
N ASN A 13 -9.73 -43.58 21.28
CA ASN A 13 -10.47 -43.71 20.03
C ASN A 13 -11.95 -43.55 20.36
N ASP A 14 -12.44 -42.32 20.37
CA ASP A 14 -13.84 -42.02 20.11
C ASP A 14 -13.95 -40.52 19.78
N HIS A 15 -14.65 -40.17 18.70
CA HIS A 15 -14.77 -38.83 18.07
C HIS A 15 -13.86 -38.47 16.88
N ILE A 16 -13.63 -39.40 15.96
CA ILE A 16 -13.40 -39.04 14.55
C ILE A 16 -14.60 -39.50 13.74
N GLY A 17 -15.62 -38.66 13.71
CA GLY A 17 -16.83 -38.90 12.93
C GLY A 17 -17.81 -37.75 13.14
N ARG A 18 -18.01 -36.94 12.10
CA ARG A 18 -18.86 -35.73 12.01
C ARG A 18 -18.18 -34.42 12.40
N ARG A 19 -17.45 -33.83 11.45
CA ARG A 19 -17.52 -32.40 11.09
C ARG A 19 -16.67 -32.13 9.83
N GLU A 20 -17.02 -32.80 8.75
CA GLU A 20 -16.74 -32.31 7.40
C GLU A 20 -18.10 -32.14 6.71
N GLN A 21 -18.21 -31.12 5.86
CA GLN A 21 -19.39 -30.62 5.15
C GLN A 21 -20.27 -29.59 5.88
N SER A 22 -19.78 -28.34 5.91
CA SER A 22 -20.54 -27.16 5.41
C SER A 22 -19.70 -25.88 5.52
N MET A 23 -18.59 -25.79 4.78
CA MET A 23 -18.16 -24.48 4.27
C MET A 23 -18.81 -24.34 2.89
N GLU A 24 -19.97 -23.69 2.86
CA GLU A 24 -20.51 -23.15 1.62
C GLU A 24 -19.47 -22.15 1.09
N ALA A 25 -18.71 -22.58 0.09
CA ALA A 25 -18.04 -21.69 -0.80
C ALA A 25 -19.11 -20.79 -1.40
N CYS A 26 -19.10 -19.50 -1.06
CA CYS A 26 -19.79 -18.46 -1.81
C CYS A 26 -19.12 -18.37 -3.19
N ILE A 27 -19.42 -19.34 -4.06
CA ILE A 27 -19.19 -19.27 -5.49
C ILE A 27 -20.21 -18.26 -5.99
N VAL A 28 -19.80 -17.00 -6.05
CA VAL A 28 -20.52 -15.99 -6.80
C VAL A 28 -20.32 -16.33 -8.27
N THR A 29 -21.27 -17.09 -8.83
CA THR A 29 -21.34 -17.39 -10.26
C THR A 29 -21.46 -16.07 -11.02
N PRO A 30 -20.54 -15.71 -11.92
CA PRO A 30 -20.71 -14.53 -12.74
C PRO A 30 -21.82 -14.81 -13.76
N TYR A 31 -22.94 -14.08 -13.68
CA TYR A 31 -23.89 -14.00 -14.79
C TYR A 31 -23.16 -13.36 -15.98
N ILE A 32 -22.69 -14.20 -16.90
CA ILE A 32 -22.09 -13.78 -18.18
C ILE A 32 -23.25 -13.42 -19.10
N THR A 33 -23.61 -12.13 -19.13
CA THR A 33 -24.35 -11.57 -20.26
C THR A 33 -23.37 -11.40 -21.42
N HIS A 34 -23.62 -12.12 -22.52
CA HIS A 34 -22.87 -12.00 -23.77
C HIS A 34 -22.90 -10.54 -24.24
N GLY A 35 -21.74 -9.88 -24.32
CA GLY A 35 -21.58 -8.60 -25.02
C GLY A 35 -20.83 -7.48 -24.29
N MET A 36 -20.60 -7.55 -22.97
CA MET A 36 -19.82 -6.53 -22.26
C MET A 36 -18.44 -7.08 -21.87
N ARG A 37 -17.38 -6.65 -22.58
CA ARG A 37 -16.00 -6.82 -22.09
C ARG A 37 -15.91 -6.15 -20.72
N LEU A 38 -15.88 -6.95 -19.65
CA LEU A 38 -15.63 -6.49 -18.28
C LEU A 38 -14.31 -5.72 -18.28
N ARG A 39 -14.38 -4.39 -18.22
CA ARG A 39 -13.20 -3.53 -18.22
C ARG A 39 -12.52 -3.66 -16.86
N ARG A 40 -11.43 -4.41 -16.82
CA ARG A 40 -10.64 -4.65 -15.61
C ARG A 40 -9.97 -3.34 -15.14
N ALA A 41 -9.97 -3.11 -13.82
CA ALA A 41 -9.32 -1.95 -13.20
C ALA A 41 -7.82 -2.19 -13.02
N CYS A 42 -7.02 -1.11 -13.07
CA CYS A 42 -5.62 -1.15 -12.65
C CYS A 42 -5.46 -0.67 -11.22
N PHE A 43 -4.35 -1.05 -10.60
CA PHE A 43 -4.04 -0.71 -9.21
C PHE A 43 -2.71 0.06 -9.12
N CYS A 44 -2.49 0.73 -7.99
CA CYS A 44 -1.20 1.38 -7.71
C CYS A 44 -0.07 0.34 -7.63
N ALA A 45 1.06 0.60 -8.29
CA ALA A 45 2.18 -0.33 -8.37
C ALA A 45 2.79 -0.62 -6.99
N VAL A 46 2.85 0.40 -6.12
CA VAL A 46 3.45 0.30 -4.78
C VAL A 46 2.48 -0.29 -3.77
N CYS A 47 1.29 0.29 -3.62
CA CYS A 47 0.37 -0.10 -2.54
C CYS A 47 -0.70 -1.10 -2.94
N GLY A 48 -0.84 -1.43 -4.24
CA GLY A 48 -1.90 -2.31 -4.75
C GLY A 48 -3.31 -1.75 -4.59
N GLY A 49 -3.44 -0.47 -4.20
CA GLY A 49 -4.69 0.21 -3.90
C GLY A 49 -5.42 0.72 -5.15
N PRO A 50 -6.69 1.13 -5.00
CA PRO A 50 -7.52 1.61 -6.10
C PRO A 50 -7.07 2.99 -6.58
N MET A 51 -7.14 3.23 -7.88
CA MET A 51 -6.83 4.52 -8.50
C MET A 51 -8.07 5.36 -8.84
N THR A 52 -9.25 4.83 -8.57
CA THR A 52 -10.54 5.46 -8.87
C THR A 52 -11.16 6.07 -7.63
N ARG A 53 -12.15 6.95 -7.85
CA ARG A 53 -12.97 7.51 -6.78
C ARG A 53 -13.61 6.40 -5.94
N MET A 54 -13.16 6.31 -4.70
CA MET A 54 -13.81 5.50 -3.68
C MET A 54 -15.06 6.24 -3.18
N PHE A 55 -16.22 5.62 -3.33
CA PHE A 55 -17.44 6.10 -2.71
C PHE A 55 -17.54 5.48 -1.33
N LEU A 56 -17.34 6.30 -0.30
CA LEU A 56 -17.83 5.96 1.02
C LEU A 56 -19.35 6.07 0.94
N ASN A 57 -20.06 4.95 1.11
CA ASN A 57 -21.49 4.99 1.36
C ASN A 57 -21.68 5.63 2.74
N LEU A 58 -21.74 6.96 2.78
CA LEU A 58 -22.27 7.68 3.91
C LEU A 58 -23.69 7.17 4.08
N ARG A 59 -23.91 6.26 5.05
CA ARG A 59 -25.26 5.99 5.53
C ARG A 59 -25.82 7.36 5.86
N ARG A 60 -26.79 7.84 5.07
CA ARG A 60 -27.60 8.96 5.51
C ARG A 60 -28.19 8.50 6.85
N PRO A 61 -28.08 9.28 7.94
CA PRO A 61 -28.85 8.95 9.13
C PRO A 61 -30.30 8.74 8.68
N PRO A 62 -31.02 7.75 9.25
CA PRO A 62 -32.41 7.53 8.91
C PRO A 62 -33.10 8.89 8.98
N ARG A 63 -33.67 9.34 7.86
CA ARG A 63 -34.45 10.57 7.86
C ARG A 63 -35.58 10.31 8.84
N GLU A 64 -35.65 11.09 9.92
CA GLU A 64 -36.89 11.19 10.67
C GLU A 64 -38.02 11.44 9.67
N PRO A 65 -39.17 10.74 9.80
CA PRO A 65 -40.29 10.95 8.91
C PRO A 65 -40.71 12.42 9.03
N ARG A 66 -40.40 13.21 7.99
CA ARG A 66 -40.86 14.59 7.95
C ARG A 66 -42.36 14.59 7.71
N PRO A 67 -43.14 15.38 8.46
CA PRO A 67 -44.55 15.56 8.17
C PRO A 67 -44.73 16.08 6.75
N MET A 68 -45.72 15.53 6.05
CA MET A 68 -45.98 15.67 4.62
C MET A 68 -46.31 17.10 4.17
N THR A 69 -46.46 18.03 5.10
CA THR A 69 -46.95 19.40 4.87
C THR A 69 -45.88 20.40 4.40
N GLU A 70 -44.59 20.02 4.36
CA GLU A 70 -43.49 20.95 4.03
C GLU A 70 -43.06 20.91 2.54
N TRP A 71 -43.68 20.05 1.72
CA TRP A 71 -43.31 19.89 0.30
C TRP A 71 -43.96 20.91 -0.64
N GLU A 72 -45.14 21.44 -0.30
CA GLU A 72 -45.91 22.29 -1.22
C GLU A 72 -45.44 23.75 -1.24
N SER A 73 -44.71 24.23 -0.23
CA SER A 73 -44.26 25.64 -0.16
C SER A 73 -42.90 25.93 -0.82
N ARG A 74 -42.24 24.94 -1.43
CA ARG A 74 -40.88 25.11 -2.00
C ARG A 74 -40.79 25.18 -3.52
N LEU A 75 -41.90 25.12 -4.24
CA LEU A 75 -41.90 25.18 -5.71
C LEU A 75 -41.98 26.60 -6.31
N GLU A 76 -42.12 27.66 -5.52
CA GLU A 76 -42.33 29.02 -6.05
C GLU A 76 -41.18 30.03 -5.84
N GLY A 77 -39.97 29.61 -5.43
CA GLY A 77 -38.94 30.60 -5.06
C GLY A 77 -37.48 30.19 -5.19
N ALA A 78 -37.09 29.39 -6.19
CA ALA A 78 -35.67 29.07 -6.40
C ALA A 78 -34.97 30.16 -7.25
N PRO A 79 -33.99 30.92 -6.69
CA PRO A 79 -33.19 31.85 -7.48
C PRO A 79 -32.26 31.09 -8.44
N LYS A 80 -32.11 31.65 -9.65
CA LYS A 80 -31.18 31.19 -10.69
C LYS A 80 -29.76 31.10 -10.12
N LEU A 81 -29.24 29.89 -9.97
CA LEU A 81 -27.84 29.66 -9.63
C LEU A 81 -26.95 30.13 -10.77
N VAL A 82 -26.17 31.15 -10.45
CA VAL A 82 -25.11 31.76 -11.25
C VAL A 82 -24.03 30.72 -11.61
N ASN A 83 -23.65 30.73 -12.89
CA ASN A 83 -22.49 30.06 -13.47
C ASN A 83 -21.24 30.17 -12.57
N ARG A 84 -20.81 29.07 -11.95
CA ARG A 84 -19.46 28.94 -11.37
C ARG A 84 -18.63 28.03 -12.27
N SER A 85 -17.58 28.64 -12.84
CA SER A 85 -16.36 28.10 -13.44
C SER A 85 -16.45 26.75 -14.17
N ARG A 86 -16.31 26.80 -15.50
CA ARG A 86 -16.03 25.65 -16.37
C ARG A 86 -14.62 25.13 -16.07
N ASP A 87 -14.55 24.07 -15.28
CA ASP A 87 -13.40 23.16 -15.27
C ASP A 87 -13.58 22.16 -16.44
N PRO A 88 -12.66 22.08 -17.42
CA PRO A 88 -12.76 21.16 -18.56
C PRO A 88 -12.76 19.67 -18.15
N PHE A 89 -12.49 19.34 -16.88
CA PHE A 89 -12.51 17.97 -16.36
C PHE A 89 -13.89 17.45 -15.94
N TYR A 90 -14.97 18.24 -16.00
CA TYR A 90 -16.33 17.82 -15.59
C TYR A 90 -17.20 17.38 -16.77
N GLY A 91 -16.84 16.25 -17.36
CA GLY A 91 -17.71 15.49 -18.24
C GLY A 91 -17.23 14.05 -18.24
N TYR A 92 -18.16 13.11 -18.34
CA TYR A 92 -17.95 11.68 -18.53
C TYR A 92 -18.07 10.77 -17.30
N ALA A 93 -18.90 9.74 -17.55
CA ALA A 93 -19.51 8.82 -16.62
C ALA A 93 -18.49 8.01 -15.84
N PHE A 94 -18.76 7.89 -14.55
CA PHE A 94 -17.95 7.21 -13.54
C PHE A 94 -18.00 5.69 -13.70
N THR A 95 -16.99 4.99 -13.18
CA THR A 95 -17.14 3.59 -12.78
C THR A 95 -18.07 3.60 -11.57
N HIS A 96 -19.35 3.36 -11.80
CA HIS A 96 -20.27 3.01 -10.74
C HIS A 96 -19.82 1.66 -10.17
N CYS A 97 -19.43 1.61 -8.88
CA CYS A 97 -19.97 0.51 -8.08
C CYS A 97 -21.47 0.58 -8.29
N TYR A 98 -22.11 -0.48 -8.77
CA TYR A 98 -23.55 -0.51 -9.05
C TYR A 98 -24.35 -0.12 -7.79
N VAL A 99 -24.60 1.18 -7.60
CA VAL A 99 -25.55 1.69 -6.61
C VAL A 99 -26.98 1.51 -7.15
N SER A 100 -27.14 1.29 -8.46
CA SER A 100 -28.44 1.04 -9.11
C SER A 100 -29.08 -0.29 -8.69
N ASP A 101 -28.30 -1.32 -8.34
CA ASP A 101 -28.86 -2.59 -7.87
C ASP A 101 -29.12 -2.61 -6.35
N ILE A 102 -28.47 -1.73 -5.58
CA ILE A 102 -28.77 -1.57 -4.13
C ILE A 102 -30.20 -1.03 -3.91
N ARG A 103 -30.79 -0.33 -4.88
CA ARG A 103 -32.19 0.12 -4.79
C ARG A 103 -33.22 -0.99 -5.04
N ARG A 104 -32.79 -2.13 -5.60
CA ARG A 104 -33.67 -3.29 -5.89
C ARG A 104 -33.41 -4.48 -4.98
N LEU A 105 -32.33 -4.47 -4.20
CA LEU A 105 -32.16 -5.43 -3.13
C LEU A 105 -33.12 -5.07 -2.00
N PRO A 106 -33.94 -6.03 -1.52
CA PRO A 106 -34.77 -5.82 -0.33
C PRO A 106 -33.89 -5.31 0.81
N HIS A 107 -34.46 -4.50 1.71
CA HIS A 107 -33.83 -3.90 2.90
C HIS A 107 -33.23 -4.94 3.87
N ASN A 108 -32.29 -5.74 3.41
CA ASN A 108 -31.57 -6.72 4.21
C ASN A 108 -30.37 -6.00 4.84
N ARG A 109 -30.19 -6.21 6.14
CA ARG A 109 -29.36 -5.38 7.03
C ARG A 109 -27.84 -5.51 6.82
N ASP A 110 -27.40 -6.28 5.83
CA ASP A 110 -26.01 -6.68 5.65
C ASP A 110 -25.43 -6.31 4.27
N CYS A 111 -25.39 -5.01 3.95
CA CYS A 111 -24.60 -4.51 2.82
C CYS A 111 -23.09 -4.58 3.17
N ASN A 112 -22.48 -5.76 3.06
CA ASN A 112 -21.06 -6.05 3.30
C ASN A 112 -20.07 -5.36 2.34
N VAL A 113 -20.50 -4.36 1.54
CA VAL A 113 -19.76 -3.81 0.39
C VAL A 113 -19.39 -2.33 0.58
N CYS A 114 -19.26 -1.86 1.82
CA CYS A 114 -18.84 -0.48 2.09
C CYS A 114 -17.91 -0.36 3.30
N TYR A 115 -17.00 0.61 3.26
CA TYR A 115 -16.18 0.97 4.41
C TYR A 115 -17.01 1.63 5.51
N ASN A 116 -16.68 1.32 6.77
CA ASN A 116 -17.21 2.06 7.91
C ASN A 116 -16.76 3.52 7.87
N THR A 117 -17.72 4.44 7.86
CA THR A 117 -17.47 5.88 7.79
C THR A 117 -17.14 6.50 9.15
N HIS A 118 -17.25 5.73 10.24
CA HIS A 118 -16.80 6.15 11.56
C HIS A 118 -15.28 6.34 11.58
N ASP A 119 -14.54 5.44 10.94
CA ASP A 119 -13.08 5.39 11.02
C ASP A 119 -12.40 6.19 9.90
N ILE A 120 -13.07 6.36 8.76
CA ILE A 120 -12.53 7.03 7.58
C ILE A 120 -13.54 8.01 6.99
N LYS A 121 -13.11 9.26 6.80
CA LYS A 121 -13.89 10.31 6.13
C LYS A 121 -13.54 10.38 4.65
N THR A 122 -14.40 11.03 3.86
CA THR A 122 -14.19 11.20 2.41
C THR A 122 -12.90 11.95 2.08
N SER A 123 -12.49 12.89 2.93
CA SER A 123 -11.21 13.58 2.81
C SER A 123 -10.02 12.63 2.98
N ASN A 124 -10.15 11.60 3.81
CA ASN A 124 -9.10 10.63 4.08
C ASN A 124 -8.88 9.60 2.96
N VAL A 125 -9.76 9.53 1.96
CA VAL A 125 -9.62 8.66 0.78
C VAL A 125 -9.31 9.44 -0.50
N GLY A 126 -9.30 10.78 -0.45
CA GLY A 126 -9.10 11.65 -1.61
C GLY A 126 -7.77 11.40 -2.34
N TRP A 127 -6.73 11.07 -1.57
CA TRP A 127 -5.38 10.76 -2.04
C TRP A 127 -5.32 9.65 -3.10
N THR A 128 -6.30 8.74 -3.12
CA THR A 128 -6.38 7.64 -4.12
C THR A 128 -6.56 8.12 -5.56
N ARG A 129 -6.80 9.43 -5.77
CA ARG A 129 -6.96 10.05 -7.09
C ARG A 129 -5.70 10.75 -7.58
N GLU A 130 -4.76 11.02 -6.68
CA GLU A 130 -3.56 11.78 -6.97
C GLU A 130 -2.48 10.80 -7.36
N LEU A 131 -2.19 10.76 -8.67
CA LEU A 131 -1.28 9.79 -9.24
C LEU A 131 -0.06 10.48 -9.85
N ARG A 132 1.03 9.74 -9.85
CA ARG A 132 2.23 9.92 -10.66
C ARG A 132 2.44 8.64 -11.45
N VAL A 133 3.17 8.72 -12.53
CA VAL A 133 3.44 7.57 -13.39
C VAL A 133 4.93 7.45 -13.62
N LEU A 134 5.46 6.25 -13.41
CA LEU A 134 6.79 5.88 -13.89
C LEU A 134 6.65 5.29 -15.29
N GLY A 135 7.29 5.93 -16.26
CA GLY A 135 7.24 5.53 -17.66
C GLY A 135 8.62 5.49 -18.29
N LEU A 136 8.63 5.24 -19.59
CA LEU A 136 9.83 5.12 -20.38
C LEU A 136 9.68 5.93 -21.67
N ASN A 137 10.69 6.72 -21.99
CA ASN A 137 10.80 7.44 -23.25
C ASN A 137 11.59 6.60 -24.26
N LEU A 138 10.91 6.13 -25.30
CA LEU A 138 11.55 5.23 -26.28
C LEU A 138 12.45 5.99 -27.27
N ASP A 139 12.28 7.31 -27.41
CA ASP A 139 13.14 8.14 -28.26
C ASP A 139 14.55 8.20 -27.66
N LEU A 140 14.67 8.45 -26.35
CA LEU A 140 15.94 8.47 -25.62
C LEU A 140 16.57 7.08 -25.46
N TYR A 141 15.78 6.03 -25.67
CA TYR A 141 16.21 4.65 -25.58
C TYR A 141 17.24 4.25 -26.62
N ARG A 142 17.28 4.96 -27.76
CA ARG A 142 18.24 4.73 -28.85
C ARG A 142 19.64 5.25 -28.52
N ASP A 143 19.73 6.22 -27.63
CA ASP A 143 20.98 6.97 -27.36
C ASP A 143 21.72 6.47 -26.12
N ASN A 144 21.35 5.30 -25.57
CA ASN A 144 21.91 4.72 -24.33
C ASN A 144 21.76 5.58 -23.07
N ASN A 145 20.92 6.61 -23.10
CA ASN A 145 20.61 7.44 -21.94
C ASN A 145 19.71 6.73 -20.93
N SER A 146 19.57 7.35 -19.75
CA SER A 146 18.56 6.99 -18.75
C SER A 146 17.19 7.43 -19.26
N PRO A 147 16.33 6.54 -19.79
CA PRO A 147 15.13 6.93 -20.52
C PRO A 147 13.88 6.91 -19.64
N ALA A 148 13.98 6.42 -18.40
CA ALA A 148 12.86 6.40 -17.48
C ALA A 148 12.54 7.80 -16.96
N TYR A 149 11.26 8.08 -16.77
CA TYR A 149 10.76 9.37 -16.32
C TYR A 149 9.68 9.20 -15.24
N LEU A 150 9.57 10.18 -14.35
CA LEU A 150 8.43 10.37 -13.47
C LEU A 150 7.54 11.48 -13.99
N SER A 151 6.26 11.18 -14.20
CA SER A 151 5.32 12.15 -14.76
C SER A 151 5.01 13.30 -13.80
N GLY A 152 4.44 14.35 -14.39
CA GLY A 152 3.55 15.28 -13.72
C GLY A 152 2.36 14.61 -12.99
N ARG A 153 1.37 15.41 -12.59
CA ARG A 153 0.10 14.89 -12.08
C ARG A 153 -0.56 13.99 -13.13
N ALA A 154 -1.17 12.92 -12.64
CA ALA A 154 -1.90 11.98 -13.48
C ALA A 154 -3.26 11.64 -12.86
N LYS A 155 -4.21 11.23 -13.72
CA LYS A 155 -5.53 10.76 -13.32
C LYS A 155 -5.87 9.47 -14.04
N TYR A 156 -6.32 8.47 -13.28
CA TYR A 156 -6.84 7.24 -13.85
C TYR A 156 -8.26 7.47 -14.37
N THR A 157 -8.54 6.99 -15.58
CA THR A 157 -9.88 7.06 -16.17
C THR A 157 -10.55 5.68 -16.16
N LYS A 158 -10.60 4.99 -17.31
CA LYS A 158 -11.21 3.67 -17.46
C LYS A 158 -10.36 2.79 -18.39
N GLY A 159 -10.29 1.50 -18.09
CA GLY A 159 -9.69 0.50 -18.98
C GLY A 159 -8.20 0.73 -19.19
N GLN A 160 -7.45 0.79 -18.08
CA GLN A 160 -5.99 1.00 -18.02
C GLN A 160 -5.49 2.37 -18.52
N CYS A 161 -6.38 3.23 -19.02
CA CYS A 161 -6.03 4.57 -19.48
C CYS A 161 -5.72 5.52 -18.32
N ILE A 162 -4.55 6.16 -18.40
CA ILE A 162 -4.12 7.24 -17.53
C ILE A 162 -3.99 8.51 -18.37
N VAL A 163 -4.55 9.60 -17.85
CA VAL A 163 -4.37 10.94 -18.40
C VAL A 163 -3.29 11.67 -17.60
N LEU A 164 -2.28 12.16 -18.30
CA LEU A 164 -1.12 12.89 -17.78
C LEU A 164 -1.32 14.39 -18.02
N ASP A 165 -1.06 15.20 -17.00
CA ASP A 165 -1.04 16.66 -17.04
C ASP A 165 0.37 17.13 -17.42
N VAL A 166 0.62 17.38 -18.71
CA VAL A 166 1.97 17.67 -19.24
C VAL A 166 2.60 18.93 -18.67
N PRO A 167 1.87 20.07 -18.54
CA PRO A 167 2.42 21.27 -17.92
C PRO A 167 2.94 21.07 -16.49
N SER A 168 2.52 20.00 -15.81
CA SER A 168 2.97 19.69 -14.45
C SER A 168 4.19 18.76 -14.37
N CYS A 169 4.75 18.36 -15.51
CA CYS A 169 5.93 17.49 -15.59
C CYS A 169 7.21 18.32 -15.67
N THR A 170 8.16 18.05 -14.78
CA THR A 170 9.48 18.70 -14.74
C THR A 170 10.62 17.76 -15.11
N ASP A 171 10.31 16.48 -15.36
CA ASP A 171 11.30 15.46 -15.73
C ASP A 171 11.75 15.65 -17.19
N GLU A 172 13.04 15.82 -17.40
CA GLU A 172 13.65 16.06 -18.72
C GLU A 172 13.47 14.87 -19.68
N ASN A 173 13.29 13.66 -19.13
CA ASN A 173 13.09 12.46 -19.93
C ASN A 173 11.64 12.29 -20.39
N PHE A 174 10.71 13.18 -20.02
CA PHE A 174 9.31 13.04 -20.38
C PHE A 174 9.09 13.12 -21.91
N PRO A 175 8.47 12.10 -22.55
CA PRO A 175 8.32 12.07 -24.00
C PRO A 175 7.16 12.97 -24.46
N ILE A 176 7.45 14.20 -24.88
CA ILE A 176 6.43 15.12 -25.42
C ILE A 176 5.81 14.57 -26.71
N ARG A 177 6.56 13.79 -27.51
CA ARG A 177 6.15 13.33 -28.85
C ARG A 177 5.45 11.97 -28.87
N GLU A 178 5.80 11.04 -27.97
CA GLU A 178 5.26 9.67 -28.01
C GLU A 178 3.90 9.53 -27.34
N VAL A 179 3.53 10.48 -26.48
CA VAL A 179 2.25 10.41 -25.80
C VAL A 179 1.20 11.15 -26.62
N LEU A 180 0.05 10.52 -26.84
CA LEU A 180 -0.99 11.09 -27.69
C LEU A 180 -1.79 12.17 -26.96
N PRO A 181 -2.12 13.30 -27.62
CA PRO A 181 -3.06 14.28 -27.08
C PRO A 181 -4.38 13.60 -26.73
N PHE A 182 -4.83 13.78 -25.49
CA PHE A 182 -6.09 13.22 -25.02
C PHE A 182 -7.24 14.09 -25.51
N ASN A 183 -8.12 13.53 -26.35
CA ASN A 183 -9.24 14.23 -26.98
C ASN A 183 -8.81 15.53 -27.71
N GLY A 184 -7.62 15.54 -28.33
CA GLY A 184 -7.10 16.70 -29.06
C GLY A 184 -6.59 17.85 -28.17
N ASN A 185 -6.52 17.65 -26.85
CA ASN A 185 -5.90 18.62 -25.95
C ASN A 185 -4.40 18.36 -25.84
N ALA A 186 -3.57 19.32 -26.27
CA ALA A 186 -2.10 19.21 -26.23
C ALA A 186 -1.52 19.25 -24.81
N ASP A 187 -2.26 19.74 -23.81
CA ASP A 187 -1.81 19.77 -22.42
C ASP A 187 -2.07 18.44 -21.69
N LEU A 188 -2.87 17.55 -22.29
CA LEU A 188 -3.27 16.28 -21.70
C LEU A 188 -2.83 15.13 -22.58
N HIS A 189 -2.18 14.16 -21.98
CA HIS A 189 -1.57 13.06 -22.71
C HIS A 189 -2.05 11.71 -22.17
N GLN A 190 -2.21 10.71 -23.04
CA GLN A 190 -2.73 9.39 -22.65
C GLN A 190 -1.63 8.32 -22.58
N ALA A 191 -1.53 7.63 -21.45
CA ALA A 191 -0.67 6.45 -21.27
C ALA A 191 -1.49 5.20 -20.85
N THR A 192 -0.90 4.01 -21.04
CA THR A 192 -1.55 2.73 -20.70
C THR A 192 -0.83 2.03 -19.56
N ALA A 193 -1.54 1.82 -18.46
CA ALA A 193 -1.00 1.20 -17.26
C ALA A 193 -0.78 -0.30 -17.45
N TYR A 194 0.42 -0.80 -17.11
CA TYR A 194 0.83 -2.22 -17.11
C TYR A 194 0.77 -3.00 -18.43
N ALA A 195 -0.02 -2.55 -19.40
CA ALA A 195 -0.26 -3.23 -20.66
C ALA A 195 0.12 -2.35 -21.85
N ILE A 196 0.36 -3.02 -22.97
CA ILE A 196 0.53 -2.38 -24.28
C ILE A 196 -0.85 -2.18 -24.91
N PRO A 197 -1.14 -1.01 -25.50
CA PRO A 197 -2.46 -0.72 -26.04
C PRO A 197 -2.82 -1.63 -27.22
N ASN A 198 -4.01 -2.25 -27.18
CA ASN A 198 -4.60 -3.04 -28.28
C ASN A 198 -5.14 -2.20 -29.47
N LYS A 199 -4.77 -0.92 -29.64
CA LYS A 199 -5.48 0.01 -30.57
C LYS A 199 -4.57 0.85 -31.49
N GLY A 200 -3.91 0.20 -32.44
CA GLY A 200 -3.15 0.83 -33.54
C GLY A 200 -1.90 1.66 -33.21
N ILE A 201 -1.67 2.06 -31.95
CA ILE A 201 -0.50 2.85 -31.54
C ILE A 201 0.19 2.14 -30.37
N PHE A 202 1.46 1.80 -30.58
CA PHE A 202 2.32 1.24 -29.54
C PHE A 202 2.68 2.34 -28.53
N SER A 203 2.43 2.07 -27.26
CA SER A 203 2.90 2.90 -26.14
C SER A 203 3.49 1.96 -25.09
N PRO A 204 4.69 2.24 -24.56
CA PRO A 204 5.29 1.38 -23.54
C PRO A 204 4.40 1.38 -22.29
N PRO A 205 4.32 0.26 -21.57
CA PRO A 205 3.52 0.20 -20.36
C PRO A 205 4.08 1.16 -19.31
N VAL A 206 3.17 1.76 -18.56
CA VAL A 206 3.54 2.65 -17.47
C VAL A 206 3.07 2.13 -16.11
N PHE A 207 3.75 2.54 -15.04
CA PHE A 207 3.47 2.10 -13.67
C PHE A 207 2.88 3.25 -12.85
N PRO A 208 1.55 3.24 -12.60
CA PRO A 208 0.93 4.27 -11.79
C PRO A 208 1.21 4.09 -10.31
N MET A 209 1.40 5.20 -9.62
CA MET A 209 1.62 5.25 -8.18
C MET A 209 0.83 6.41 -7.61
N HIS A 210 0.23 6.24 -6.43
CA HIS A 210 -0.30 7.40 -5.70
C HIS A 210 0.86 8.32 -5.30
N THR A 211 0.65 9.63 -5.30
CA THR A 211 1.68 10.61 -4.91
C THR A 211 2.28 10.27 -3.55
N CYS A 212 1.45 10.03 -2.53
CA CYS A 212 1.94 9.66 -1.20
C CYS A 212 2.60 8.27 -1.12
N CYS A 213 2.27 7.36 -2.04
CA CYS A 213 2.98 6.08 -2.14
C CYS A 213 4.36 6.25 -2.78
N LEU A 214 4.49 7.16 -3.76
CA LEU A 214 5.78 7.55 -4.32
C LEU A 214 6.64 8.20 -3.23
N ASP A 215 6.10 9.12 -2.42
CA ASP A 215 6.87 9.75 -1.33
C ASP A 215 7.47 8.71 -0.37
N ILE A 216 6.67 7.72 0.05
CA ILE A 216 7.13 6.62 0.91
C ILE A 216 8.17 5.75 0.18
N LEU A 217 7.95 5.45 -1.10
CA LEU A 217 8.90 4.67 -1.89
C LEU A 217 10.24 5.40 -2.03
N THR A 218 10.23 6.70 -2.33
CA THR A 218 11.41 7.55 -2.40
C THR A 218 12.19 7.48 -1.11
N GLU A 219 11.52 7.68 0.02
CA GLU A 219 12.16 7.66 1.34
C GLU A 219 12.81 6.30 1.64
N VAL A 220 12.17 5.20 1.27
CA VAL A 220 12.76 3.86 1.45
C VAL A 220 13.97 3.63 0.53
N LEU A 221 13.91 4.11 -0.72
CA LEU A 221 14.98 3.87 -1.70
C LEU A 221 16.19 4.77 -1.50
N THR A 222 16.00 6.01 -1.08
CA THR A 222 17.05 7.04 -1.07
C THR A 222 17.34 7.60 0.32
N GLY A 223 16.47 7.36 1.29
CA GLY A 223 16.52 8.03 2.61
C GLY A 223 16.07 9.50 2.58
N THR A 224 15.59 10.01 1.44
CA THR A 224 15.11 11.40 1.28
C THR A 224 13.71 11.45 0.67
N ASN A 225 13.07 12.62 0.67
CA ASN A 225 11.76 12.80 0.01
C ASN A 225 11.90 13.36 -1.42
N GLU A 226 13.08 13.24 -2.04
CA GLU A 226 13.38 13.81 -3.36
C GLU A 226 13.33 12.73 -4.45
N PRO A 227 12.28 12.70 -5.30
CA PRO A 227 12.10 11.64 -6.29
C PRO A 227 13.19 11.61 -7.38
N ASP A 228 13.94 12.70 -7.55
CA ASP A 228 15.04 12.78 -8.52
C ASP A 228 16.26 11.95 -8.13
N ASN A 229 16.39 11.59 -6.85
CA ASN A 229 17.46 10.71 -6.37
C ASN A 229 17.19 9.21 -6.65
N ILE A 230 16.03 8.87 -7.20
CA ILE A 230 15.68 7.48 -7.55
C ILE A 230 16.38 7.08 -8.84
N ASP A 231 16.99 5.89 -8.89
CA ASP A 231 17.36 5.23 -10.15
C ASP A 231 16.09 4.79 -10.89
N LYS A 232 15.51 5.72 -11.66
CA LYS A 232 14.24 5.56 -12.39
C LYS A 232 14.31 4.38 -13.36
N ASP A 233 15.48 4.14 -13.99
CA ASP A 233 15.67 3.04 -14.94
C ASP A 233 15.60 1.68 -14.26
N LEU A 234 16.35 1.52 -13.17
CA LEU A 234 16.36 0.27 -12.41
C LEU A 234 15.00 0.00 -11.79
N LEU A 235 14.34 1.05 -11.28
CA LEU A 235 12.99 0.94 -10.75
C LEU A 235 12.00 0.52 -11.84
N PHE A 236 12.03 1.16 -13.00
CA PHE A 236 11.15 0.82 -14.13
C PHE A 236 11.40 -0.62 -14.59
N ALA A 237 12.66 -1.00 -14.80
CA ALA A 237 13.03 -2.34 -15.24
C ALA A 237 12.60 -3.42 -14.23
N THR A 238 12.75 -3.14 -12.93
CA THR A 238 12.31 -4.03 -11.85
C THR A 238 10.79 -4.15 -11.84
N MET A 239 10.04 -3.04 -11.91
CA MET A 239 8.56 -3.07 -11.99
C MET A 239 8.08 -3.80 -13.24
N TYR A 240 8.76 -3.60 -14.38
CA TYR A 240 8.44 -4.26 -15.64
C TYR A 240 8.65 -5.77 -15.58
N LYS A 241 9.78 -6.23 -15.00
CA LYS A 241 10.06 -7.66 -14.79
C LYS A 241 9.00 -8.34 -13.91
N HIS A 242 8.45 -7.63 -12.94
CA HIS A 242 7.44 -8.13 -12.01
C HIS A 242 6.01 -7.71 -12.37
N ARG A 243 5.75 -7.25 -13.60
CA ARG A 243 4.40 -6.79 -13.98
C ARG A 243 3.45 -7.97 -14.19
N LYS A 244 2.21 -7.79 -13.76
CA LYS A 244 1.03 -8.53 -14.22
C LYS A 244 0.16 -7.59 -15.04
N GLU A 245 -0.95 -8.10 -15.58
CA GLU A 245 -1.85 -7.35 -16.46
C GLU A 245 -2.38 -6.02 -15.85
N PHE A 246 -2.53 -5.93 -14.51
CA PHE A 246 -3.15 -4.77 -13.85
C PHE A 246 -2.45 -4.28 -12.57
N GLN A 247 -1.37 -4.93 -12.17
CA GLN A 247 -0.64 -4.68 -10.93
C GLN A 247 0.76 -5.31 -11.00
N LEU A 248 1.58 -5.11 -9.98
CA LEU A 248 2.80 -5.88 -9.84
C LEU A 248 2.53 -7.23 -9.16
N ASP A 249 3.39 -8.20 -9.43
CA ASP A 249 3.42 -9.48 -8.73
C ASP A 249 4.08 -9.35 -7.36
N LEU A 250 3.40 -8.63 -6.48
CA LEU A 250 3.79 -8.44 -5.10
C LEU A 250 2.71 -9.00 -4.17
N ASP A 251 3.12 -9.53 -3.04
CA ASP A 251 2.20 -9.83 -1.96
C ASP A 251 1.83 -8.52 -1.24
N TYR A 252 0.65 -7.98 -1.55
CA TYR A 252 0.12 -6.76 -0.94
C TYR A 252 -0.45 -6.98 0.48
N GLY A 253 -0.24 -8.16 1.07
CA GLY A 253 -0.64 -8.51 2.42
C GLY A 253 -2.16 -8.77 2.56
N PRO A 254 -2.83 -8.27 3.61
CA PRO A 254 -4.25 -8.58 3.87
C PRO A 254 -5.24 -8.05 2.82
N ILE A 255 -4.76 -7.31 1.81
CA ILE A 255 -5.55 -6.81 0.68
C ILE A 255 -5.30 -7.61 -0.60
N SER A 256 -4.38 -8.58 -0.60
CA SER A 256 -4.16 -9.49 -1.73
C SER A 256 -5.46 -10.25 -2.01
N GLY A 257 -6.10 -9.92 -3.13
CA GLY A 257 -7.43 -10.45 -3.49
C GLY A 257 -8.52 -9.39 -3.60
N CYS A 258 -8.30 -8.18 -3.08
CA CYS A 258 -9.14 -7.02 -3.39
C CYS A 258 -9.00 -6.58 -4.85
N GLN A 259 -7.92 -7.02 -5.52
CA GLN A 259 -7.59 -6.74 -6.92
C GLN A 259 -8.16 -7.83 -7.83
N GLY A 260 -9.42 -7.68 -8.24
CA GLY A 260 -10.08 -8.55 -9.22
C GLY A 260 -10.37 -7.82 -10.53
N VAL A 261 -11.58 -8.01 -11.07
CA VAL A 261 -12.10 -7.21 -12.19
C VAL A 261 -12.20 -5.72 -11.81
N GLY A 262 -12.34 -5.43 -10.53
CA GLY A 262 -12.30 -4.09 -9.95
C GLY A 262 -11.85 -4.16 -8.50
N TRP A 263 -11.76 -3.00 -7.87
CA TRP A 263 -11.48 -2.93 -6.44
C TRP A 263 -12.67 -3.46 -5.63
N GLN A 264 -12.45 -4.53 -4.87
CA GLN A 264 -13.45 -5.10 -3.98
C GLN A 264 -13.34 -4.45 -2.59
N VAL A 265 -14.41 -3.78 -2.16
CA VAL A 265 -14.49 -3.19 -0.82
C VAL A 265 -14.83 -4.28 0.19
N GLY A 266 -13.86 -4.65 1.02
CA GLY A 266 -14.10 -5.53 2.16
C GLY A 266 -14.48 -4.75 3.42
N ASN A 267 -15.55 -5.18 4.09
CA ASN A 267 -15.85 -4.72 5.44
C ASN A 267 -14.65 -5.01 6.37
N GLY A 268 -14.28 -4.05 7.23
CA GLY A 268 -13.10 -4.17 8.10
C GLY A 268 -11.76 -3.86 7.42
N GLN A 269 -11.70 -3.56 6.13
CA GLN A 269 -10.45 -3.25 5.42
C GLN A 269 -10.19 -1.74 5.27
N GLN A 270 -10.71 -0.92 6.17
CA GLN A 270 -10.59 0.55 6.15
C GLN A 270 -9.13 0.99 6.02
N PHE A 271 -8.22 0.34 6.75
CA PHE A 271 -6.79 0.63 6.68
C PHE A 271 -6.26 0.67 5.23
N SER A 272 -6.80 -0.14 4.30
CA SER A 272 -6.32 -0.21 2.91
C SER A 272 -6.48 1.10 2.13
N VAL A 273 -7.45 1.93 2.50
CA VAL A 273 -7.79 3.21 1.84
C VAL A 273 -7.51 4.43 2.74
N ALA A 274 -7.04 4.20 3.97
CA ALA A 274 -6.66 5.26 4.89
C ALA A 274 -5.43 6.00 4.34
N ASN A 275 -5.48 7.33 4.21
CA ASN A 275 -4.33 8.10 3.70
C ASN A 275 -3.07 7.83 4.54
N PRO A 276 -2.01 7.21 3.97
CA PRO A 276 -0.84 6.84 4.75
C PRO A 276 -0.08 8.06 5.28
N THR A 277 -0.18 9.25 4.67
CA THR A 277 0.50 10.47 5.16
C THR A 277 -0.39 11.31 6.07
N TYR A 278 -1.64 10.93 6.29
CA TYR A 278 -2.53 11.65 7.19
C TYR A 278 -2.23 11.32 8.66
N ILE A 279 -2.09 12.36 9.46
CA ILE A 279 -1.95 12.26 10.92
C ILE A 279 -3.32 12.53 11.53
N ALA A 280 -3.90 11.51 12.18
CA ALA A 280 -5.19 11.64 12.84
C ALA A 280 -5.05 12.55 14.09
N PRO A 281 -5.97 13.51 14.32
CA PRO A 281 -5.90 14.40 15.47
C PRO A 281 -5.85 13.69 16.82
N THR A 282 -6.48 12.52 16.94
CA THR A 282 -6.52 11.70 18.17
C THR A 282 -5.35 10.72 18.29
N LEU A 283 -4.38 10.77 17.38
CA LEU A 283 -3.23 9.85 17.40
C LEU A 283 -2.34 10.10 18.62
N GLU A 284 -2.10 11.36 18.98
CA GLU A 284 -1.25 11.73 20.11
C GLU A 284 -1.81 11.21 21.42
N ASP A 285 -3.10 11.47 21.70
CA ASP A 285 -3.79 10.96 22.89
C ASP A 285 -3.73 9.43 22.96
N LYS A 286 -3.90 8.77 21.80
CA LYS A 286 -3.82 7.31 21.72
C LYS A 286 -2.41 6.81 22.02
N LEU A 287 -1.38 7.50 21.54
CA LEU A 287 0.03 7.16 21.80
C LEU A 287 0.36 7.34 23.29
N ARG A 288 0.02 8.49 23.89
CA ARG A 288 0.21 8.73 25.33
C ARG A 288 -0.44 7.62 26.16
N SER A 289 -1.71 7.32 25.88
CA SER A 289 -2.45 6.23 26.56
C SER A 289 -1.75 4.87 26.43
N ILE A 290 -1.19 4.53 25.27
CA ILE A 290 -0.44 3.27 25.09
C ILE A 290 0.88 3.28 25.89
N ILE A 291 1.59 4.41 25.93
CA ILE A 291 2.87 4.52 26.64
C ILE A 291 2.64 4.49 28.15
N GLU A 292 1.66 5.22 28.66
CA GLU A 292 1.31 5.24 30.08
C GLU A 292 0.90 3.85 30.59
N SER A 293 0.09 3.13 29.80
CA SER A 293 -0.33 1.75 30.10
C SER A 293 0.73 0.69 29.83
N SER A 294 1.87 1.05 29.23
CA SER A 294 2.96 0.11 28.97
C SER A 294 3.67 -0.28 30.27
N PRO A 295 4.16 -1.54 30.36
CA PRO A 295 4.79 -2.03 31.58
C PRO A 295 6.08 -1.26 31.88
N ASN A 296 6.27 -0.95 33.16
CA ASN A 296 7.57 -0.52 33.66
C ASN A 296 8.54 -1.70 33.61
N HIS A 297 9.84 -1.43 33.69
CA HIS A 297 10.80 -2.49 33.91
C HIS A 297 10.43 -3.28 35.17
N ASN A 298 10.14 -4.57 35.01
CA ASN A 298 9.95 -5.45 36.15
C ASN A 298 11.28 -5.52 36.91
N LEU A 299 11.30 -5.00 38.14
CA LEU A 299 12.39 -5.13 39.12
C LEU A 299 12.60 -6.57 39.59
N SER A 300 11.96 -7.57 38.98
CA SER A 300 12.21 -8.98 39.30
C SER A 300 13.71 -9.25 39.17
N ALA A 301 14.28 -9.69 40.29
CA ALA A 301 15.70 -9.77 40.58
C ALA A 301 16.54 -10.04 39.33
N ASP A 302 17.55 -9.19 39.10
CA ASP A 302 18.53 -9.36 38.04
C ASP A 302 18.99 -10.81 37.99
N LEU A 303 18.45 -11.55 37.01
CA LEU A 303 18.76 -12.94 36.80
C LEU A 303 20.18 -12.99 36.25
N ASN A 304 21.19 -12.92 37.12
CA ASN A 304 22.57 -12.86 36.71
C ASN A 304 23.04 -14.25 36.27
N LEU A 305 22.99 -14.50 34.96
CA LEU A 305 23.46 -15.75 34.36
C LEU A 305 24.95 -15.71 33.99
N SER A 306 25.69 -14.65 34.31
CA SER A 306 27.10 -14.48 33.90
C SER A 306 27.99 -15.67 34.29
N LEU A 307 27.74 -16.27 35.46
CA LEU A 307 28.51 -17.42 35.95
C LEU A 307 28.18 -18.74 35.24
N LYS A 308 27.01 -18.84 34.58
CA LYS A 308 26.58 -20.04 33.85
C LYS A 308 27.01 -20.02 32.38
N VAL A 309 27.43 -18.86 31.88
CA VAL A 309 27.76 -18.64 30.48
C VAL A 309 29.28 -18.70 30.33
N LEU A 310 29.77 -19.89 29.99
CA LEU A 310 31.21 -20.16 29.87
C LEU A 310 31.80 -19.61 28.56
N HIS A 311 31.06 -19.75 27.45
CA HIS A 311 31.51 -19.37 26.11
C HIS A 311 30.42 -18.60 25.37
N ASP A 312 30.51 -17.27 25.37
CA ASP A 312 29.69 -16.38 24.55
C ASP A 312 30.58 -15.69 23.50
N PRO A 313 30.38 -15.92 22.19
CA PRO A 313 31.21 -15.33 21.15
C PRO A 313 31.12 -13.80 21.11
N PHE A 314 30.00 -13.22 21.55
CA PHE A 314 29.79 -11.77 21.57
C PHE A 314 30.54 -11.09 22.73
N ARG A 315 31.00 -11.86 23.73
CA ARG A 315 31.77 -11.32 24.88
C ARG A 315 33.08 -10.65 24.48
N LYS A 316 33.65 -11.05 23.34
CA LYS A 316 34.92 -10.49 22.84
C LYS A 316 34.73 -9.25 21.96
N LEU A 317 33.49 -8.91 21.60
CA LEU A 317 33.22 -7.77 20.73
C LEU A 317 33.16 -6.47 21.55
N PRO A 318 33.76 -5.37 21.04
CA PRO A 318 33.51 -4.05 21.59
C PRO A 318 32.02 -3.70 21.56
N TYR A 319 31.58 -2.92 22.54
CA TYR A 319 30.19 -2.48 22.67
C TYR A 319 29.67 -1.85 21.36
N ASP A 320 30.45 -0.97 20.75
CA ASP A 320 30.03 -0.25 19.53
C ASP A 320 29.84 -1.20 18.34
N VAL A 321 30.67 -2.25 18.23
CA VAL A 321 30.55 -3.26 17.18
C VAL A 321 29.27 -4.07 17.38
N LEU A 322 28.99 -4.48 18.62
CA LEU A 322 27.74 -5.17 18.94
C LEU A 322 26.51 -4.31 18.64
N HIS A 323 26.57 -3.02 19.00
CA HIS A 323 25.50 -2.06 18.75
C HIS A 323 25.24 -1.84 17.26
N HIS A 324 26.30 -1.76 16.43
CA HIS A 324 26.19 -1.69 14.97
C HIS A 324 25.59 -2.96 14.38
N ILE A 325 26.08 -4.14 14.77
CA ILE A 325 25.51 -5.43 14.32
C ILE A 325 24.02 -5.47 14.64
N ALA A 326 23.62 -5.07 15.85
CA ALA A 326 22.21 -5.07 16.25
C ALA A 326 21.34 -4.09 15.44
N HIS A 327 21.87 -2.94 15.00
CA HIS A 327 21.15 -2.00 14.15
C HIS A 327 20.92 -2.49 12.71
N LEU A 328 21.71 -3.47 12.25
CA LEU A 328 21.53 -4.14 10.96
C LEU A 328 20.47 -5.25 11.00
N LEU A 329 19.96 -5.58 12.19
CA LEU A 329 19.03 -6.69 12.38
C LEU A 329 17.60 -6.15 12.60
N PRO A 330 16.57 -6.85 12.08
CA PRO A 330 15.20 -6.60 12.50
C PRO A 330 15.03 -6.78 14.01
N ALA A 331 14.15 -6.03 14.65
CA ALA A 331 13.94 -6.09 16.11
C ALA A 331 13.68 -7.52 16.63
N ALA A 332 12.90 -8.33 15.88
CA ALA A 332 12.64 -9.72 16.24
C ALA A 332 13.93 -10.57 16.30
N SER A 333 14.88 -10.32 15.40
CA SER A 333 16.19 -10.98 15.39
C SER A 333 17.06 -10.50 16.55
N VAL A 334 16.99 -9.22 16.92
CA VAL A 334 17.66 -8.69 18.13
C VAL A 334 17.11 -9.37 19.39
N PHE A 335 15.78 -9.54 19.52
CA PHE A 335 15.21 -10.28 20.65
C PHE A 335 15.66 -11.75 20.71
N ARG A 336 15.75 -12.43 19.55
CA ARG A 336 16.30 -13.80 19.48
C ARG A 336 17.77 -13.82 19.88
N LEU A 337 18.55 -12.84 19.46
CA LEU A 337 19.95 -12.69 19.83
C LEU A 337 20.11 -12.46 21.35
N CYS A 338 19.30 -11.59 21.94
CA CYS A 338 19.20 -11.41 23.39
C CYS A 338 18.72 -12.65 24.14
N SER A 339 18.07 -13.61 23.47
CA SER A 339 17.67 -14.88 24.08
C SER A 339 18.77 -15.94 23.97
N ALA A 340 19.60 -15.86 22.93
CA ALA A 340 20.68 -16.81 22.65
C ALA A 340 22.02 -16.42 23.29
N SER A 341 22.26 -15.14 23.53
CA SER A 341 23.51 -14.62 24.11
C SER A 341 23.21 -13.78 25.36
N TRP A 342 23.84 -14.16 26.47
CA TRP A 342 23.76 -13.41 27.71
C TRP A 342 24.48 -12.07 27.61
N THR A 343 25.64 -12.03 26.92
CA THR A 343 26.33 -10.75 26.70
C THR A 343 25.41 -9.78 25.97
N VAL A 344 24.81 -10.18 24.85
CA VAL A 344 23.89 -9.31 24.11
C VAL A 344 22.66 -8.95 24.95
N HIS A 345 22.09 -9.91 25.69
CA HIS A 345 20.99 -9.66 26.62
C HIS A 345 21.31 -8.53 27.60
N SER A 346 22.40 -8.69 28.36
CA SER A 346 22.80 -7.77 29.41
C SER A 346 23.14 -6.37 28.89
N THR A 347 23.64 -6.29 27.65
CA THR A 347 24.05 -5.04 27.02
C THR A 347 22.89 -4.28 26.37
N LEU A 348 22.00 -4.97 25.63
CA LEU A 348 21.01 -4.30 24.76
C LEU A 348 19.58 -4.36 25.30
N ARG A 349 19.18 -5.41 26.04
CA ARG A 349 17.75 -5.65 26.34
C ARG A 349 17.09 -4.51 27.10
N ARG A 350 17.82 -3.86 28.01
CA ARG A 350 17.34 -2.74 28.84
C ARG A 350 17.92 -1.39 28.43
N ASN A 351 18.62 -1.33 27.31
CA ASN A 351 19.21 -0.08 26.83
C ASN A 351 18.15 0.76 26.10
N ALA A 352 17.55 1.71 26.81
CA ALA A 352 16.51 2.57 26.26
C ALA A 352 16.98 3.35 25.03
N MET A 353 18.20 3.89 25.06
CA MET A 353 18.77 4.66 23.93
C MET A 353 18.97 3.81 22.68
N PHE A 354 19.45 2.57 22.84
CA PHE A 354 19.51 1.61 21.74
C PHE A 354 18.13 1.41 21.11
N TRP A 355 17.11 1.09 21.92
CA TRP A 355 15.76 0.82 21.39
C TRP A 355 15.09 2.06 20.80
N ARG A 356 15.32 3.25 21.37
CA ARG A 356 14.87 4.53 20.82
C ARG A 356 15.48 4.79 19.43
N SER A 357 16.80 4.61 19.30
CA SER A 357 17.53 4.73 18.03
C SER A 357 17.07 3.68 17.03
N HIS A 358 17.00 2.42 17.46
CA HIS A 358 16.58 1.30 16.64
C HIS A 358 15.14 1.45 16.14
N ALA A 359 14.23 2.00 16.96
CA ALA A 359 12.88 2.35 16.53
C ALA A 359 12.90 3.34 15.36
N ARG A 360 13.61 4.46 15.54
CA ARG A 360 13.69 5.54 14.55
C ARG A 360 14.29 5.09 13.22
N HIS A 361 15.33 4.24 13.25
CA HIS A 361 16.15 3.95 12.08
C HIS A 361 15.91 2.57 11.45
N THR A 362 15.50 1.58 12.24
CA THR A 362 15.49 0.18 11.76
C THR A 362 14.13 -0.49 11.91
N SER A 363 13.57 -0.58 13.12
CA SER A 363 12.35 -1.38 13.36
C SER A 363 11.04 -0.66 13.07
N MET A 364 11.07 0.67 13.09
CA MET A 364 9.89 1.52 13.07
C MET A 364 10.10 2.84 12.30
N PRO A 365 10.79 2.85 11.13
CA PRO A 365 11.05 4.10 10.40
C PRO A 365 9.77 4.76 9.85
N TRP A 366 8.72 3.97 9.63
CA TRP A 366 7.43 4.42 9.11
C TRP A 366 6.55 5.26 10.07
N PHE A 367 6.88 5.44 11.34
CA PHE A 367 5.98 5.95 12.40
C PHE A 367 6.68 7.11 13.07
N LYS A 368 6.93 8.11 12.25
CA LYS A 368 7.68 9.31 12.59
C LYS A 368 7.09 10.01 13.81
N GLU A 369 5.77 9.96 13.93
CA GLU A 369 4.98 10.52 15.04
C GLU A 369 5.32 9.89 16.39
N LEU A 370 5.89 8.69 16.44
CA LEU A 370 6.31 8.04 17.69
C LEU A 370 7.59 8.68 18.27
N THR A 371 8.45 9.26 17.42
CA THR A 371 9.78 9.73 17.82
C THR A 371 9.74 10.76 18.97
N PRO A 372 8.91 11.83 18.92
CA PRO A 372 8.85 12.81 20.00
C PRO A 372 8.50 12.18 21.36
N PHE A 373 7.56 11.22 21.36
CA PHE A 373 7.14 10.54 22.60
C PHE A 373 8.21 9.60 23.16
N LEU A 374 9.03 9.00 22.30
CA LEU A 374 10.14 8.16 22.74
C LEU A 374 11.31 8.98 23.32
N MET A 375 11.43 10.25 22.91
CA MET A 375 12.46 11.18 23.40
C MET A 375 11.99 12.00 24.61
N ASP A 376 10.71 11.90 24.97
CA ASP A 376 10.15 12.49 26.19
C ASP A 376 10.56 11.60 27.39
N ASP A 377 11.62 12.02 28.09
CA ASP A 377 12.16 11.30 29.23
C ASP A 377 11.19 11.21 30.41
N GLU A 378 10.29 12.20 30.59
CA GLU A 378 9.27 12.15 31.63
C GLU A 378 8.22 11.08 31.32
N LEU A 379 7.73 11.06 30.09
CA LEU A 379 6.73 10.08 29.65
C LEU A 379 7.27 8.64 29.62
N THR A 380 8.56 8.48 29.34
CA THR A 380 9.21 7.17 29.19
C THR A 380 10.02 6.74 30.41
N ALA A 381 10.04 7.53 31.49
CA ALA A 381 10.74 7.21 32.72
C ALA A 381 10.35 5.84 33.27
N GLY A 382 11.33 4.95 33.44
CA GLY A 382 11.14 3.61 33.98
C GLY A 382 10.39 2.62 33.06
N LYS A 383 10.01 3.03 31.84
CA LYS A 383 9.30 2.18 30.87
C LYS A 383 10.23 1.18 30.18
N ASP A 384 9.76 -0.05 29.99
CA ASP A 384 10.46 -1.02 29.15
C ASP A 384 10.26 -0.72 27.67
N ILE A 385 11.14 0.14 27.12
CA ILE A 385 11.06 0.62 25.73
C ILE A 385 10.98 -0.55 24.73
N ALA A 386 11.74 -1.62 24.93
CA ALA A 386 11.71 -2.77 24.02
C ALA A 386 10.31 -3.43 23.98
N THR A 387 9.68 -3.56 25.15
CA THR A 387 8.32 -4.11 25.27
C THR A 387 7.28 -3.17 24.70
N LEU A 388 7.39 -1.86 24.96
CA LEU A 388 6.54 -0.82 24.35
C LEU A 388 6.58 -0.90 22.82
N LEU A 389 7.79 -0.97 22.23
CA LEU A 389 7.95 -1.11 20.79
C LEU A 389 7.33 -2.41 20.26
N SER A 390 7.44 -3.52 21.00
CA SER A 390 6.76 -4.77 20.63
C SER A 390 5.22 -4.63 20.63
N ILE A 391 4.65 -3.95 21.65
CA ILE A 391 3.21 -3.65 21.72
C ILE A 391 2.77 -2.79 20.53
N LEU A 392 3.51 -1.70 20.25
CA LEU A 392 3.22 -0.81 19.13
C LEU A 392 3.32 -1.53 17.80
N ASN A 393 4.35 -2.37 17.61
CA ASN A 393 4.52 -3.17 16.41
C ASN A 393 3.32 -4.10 16.18
N ASN A 394 2.74 -4.67 17.24
CA ASN A 394 1.54 -5.49 17.12
C ASN A 394 0.26 -4.69 16.85
N LYS A 395 0.16 -3.47 17.37
CA LYS A 395 -0.98 -2.56 17.18
C LYS A 395 -0.98 -1.86 15.82
N THR A 396 0.19 -1.65 15.21
CA THR A 396 0.29 -1.01 13.88
C THR A 396 0.32 -2.02 12.73
N LYS A 397 0.35 -3.33 13.00
CA LYS A 397 0.25 -4.34 11.94
C LYS A 397 -1.15 -4.29 11.33
N ALA A 398 -1.23 -4.09 10.01
CA ALA A 398 -2.48 -4.06 9.27
C ALA A 398 -3.29 -5.36 9.47
N LYS A 399 -4.55 -5.22 9.89
CA LYS A 399 -5.49 -6.32 10.17
C LYS A 399 -6.89 -5.89 9.76
N ILE A 400 -7.72 -6.88 9.42
CA ILE A 400 -9.15 -6.66 9.18
C ILE A 400 -9.80 -6.21 10.51
N TYR A 401 -10.78 -5.31 10.42
CA TYR A 401 -11.49 -4.67 11.52
C TYR A 401 -10.59 -3.83 12.43
N MET A 402 -9.51 -3.26 11.86
CA MET A 402 -8.71 -2.28 12.57
C MET A 402 -9.46 -0.96 12.66
N GLU A 403 -9.50 -0.39 13.88
CA GLU A 403 -10.24 0.83 14.18
C GLU A 403 -9.33 1.90 14.82
N GLY A 404 -9.82 3.14 14.83
CA GLY A 404 -9.17 4.27 15.48
C GLY A 404 -7.98 4.85 14.70
N PRO A 405 -7.20 5.75 15.34
CA PRO A 405 -6.21 6.57 14.64
C PRO A 405 -5.01 5.79 14.09
N LEU A 406 -4.77 4.56 14.57
CA LEU A 406 -3.65 3.74 14.11
C LEU A 406 -3.87 3.14 12.71
N ILE A 407 -5.08 3.21 12.14
CA ILE A 407 -5.35 2.68 10.78
C ILE A 407 -4.47 3.36 9.71
N PHE A 408 -4.18 4.65 9.87
CA PHE A 408 -3.35 5.43 8.95
C PHE A 408 -1.88 4.97 9.02
N VAL A 409 -1.38 4.79 10.24
CA VAL A 409 -0.03 4.25 10.51
C VAL A 409 0.09 2.82 9.99
N ALA A 410 -0.95 2.00 10.16
CA ALA A 410 -0.95 0.63 9.64
C ALA A 410 -0.90 0.58 8.11
N ASN A 411 -1.60 1.49 7.41
CA ASN A 411 -1.49 1.56 5.95
C ASN A 411 -0.11 2.03 5.51
N ARG A 412 0.44 3.06 6.16
CA ARG A 412 1.79 3.55 5.87
C ARG A 412 2.82 2.45 6.08
N ARG A 413 2.74 1.72 7.19
CA ARG A 413 3.58 0.56 7.46
C ARG A 413 3.51 -0.48 6.34
N ARG A 414 2.31 -0.85 5.92
CA ARG A 414 2.10 -1.83 4.85
C ARG A 414 2.76 -1.37 3.55
N ILE A 415 2.61 -0.09 3.21
CA ILE A 415 3.22 0.51 2.01
C ILE A 415 4.75 0.53 2.14
N TRP A 416 5.27 0.89 3.31
CA TRP A 416 6.69 0.87 3.60
C TRP A 416 7.30 -0.53 3.42
N GLU A 417 6.69 -1.56 4.00
CA GLU A 417 7.14 -2.96 3.87
C GLU A 417 7.11 -3.42 2.40
N LEU A 418 6.16 -2.92 1.59
CA LEU A 418 6.11 -3.18 0.14
C LEU A 418 7.23 -2.46 -0.62
N SER A 419 7.53 -1.22 -0.23
CA SER A 419 8.65 -0.46 -0.77
C SER A 419 9.99 -1.11 -0.44
N GLU A 420 10.17 -1.65 0.77
CA GLU A 420 11.38 -2.40 1.15
C GLU A 420 11.55 -3.69 0.34
N ARG A 421 10.44 -4.37 0.02
CA ARG A 421 10.45 -5.52 -0.91
C ARG A 421 10.88 -5.10 -2.31
N LEU A 422 10.34 -3.99 -2.84
CA LEU A 422 10.77 -3.45 -4.12
C LEU A 422 12.25 -3.05 -4.12
N ALA A 423 12.73 -2.41 -3.05
CA ALA A 423 14.14 -2.07 -2.87
C ALA A 423 15.02 -3.33 -2.88
N SER A 424 14.57 -4.40 -2.22
CA SER A 424 15.26 -5.70 -2.21
C SER A 424 15.30 -6.34 -3.60
N LEU A 425 14.22 -6.23 -4.38
CA LEU A 425 14.20 -6.71 -5.77
C LEU A 425 15.18 -5.91 -6.65
N MET A 426 15.25 -4.59 -6.47
CA MET A 426 16.22 -3.74 -7.17
C MET A 426 17.66 -4.11 -6.80
N ALA A 427 17.96 -4.32 -5.51
CA ALA A 427 19.29 -4.67 -5.03
C ALA A 427 19.77 -6.05 -5.51
N ASN A 428 18.85 -6.99 -5.70
CA ASN A 428 19.15 -8.34 -6.20
C ASN A 428 19.26 -8.41 -7.74
N ASN A 429 18.85 -7.37 -8.46
CA ASN A 429 18.96 -7.31 -9.90
C ASN A 429 20.31 -6.70 -10.27
N ASP A 430 21.06 -7.38 -11.15
CA ASP A 430 22.14 -6.70 -11.87
C ASP A 430 21.53 -5.58 -12.72
N ARG A 431 21.96 -4.35 -12.47
CA ARG A 431 21.34 -3.13 -13.02
C ARG A 431 21.27 -3.20 -14.54
N ASP A 432 22.41 -3.47 -15.17
CA ASP A 432 22.53 -3.43 -16.62
C ASP A 432 21.78 -4.59 -17.28
N THR A 433 21.84 -5.79 -16.69
CA THR A 433 21.09 -6.96 -17.16
C THR A 433 19.59 -6.72 -17.06
N CYS A 434 19.11 -6.17 -15.95
CA CYS A 434 17.68 -5.92 -15.76
C CYS A 434 17.15 -4.87 -16.73
N ILE A 435 17.90 -3.78 -16.92
CA ILE A 435 17.56 -2.75 -17.90
C ILE A 435 17.57 -3.35 -19.30
N ARG A 436 18.64 -4.05 -19.72
CA ARG A 436 18.73 -4.73 -21.04
C ARG A 436 17.59 -5.71 -21.29
N PHE A 437 17.20 -6.48 -20.28
CA PHE A 437 16.06 -7.39 -20.38
C PHE A 437 14.76 -6.64 -20.66
N ALA A 438 14.45 -5.61 -19.86
CA ALA A 438 13.27 -4.77 -20.09
C ALA A 438 13.32 -4.12 -21.49
N ARG A 439 14.52 -3.68 -21.92
CA ARG A 439 14.74 -3.11 -23.26
C ARG A 439 14.32 -4.08 -24.36
N ALA A 440 14.90 -5.28 -24.33
CA ALA A 440 14.70 -6.29 -25.36
C ALA A 440 13.23 -6.72 -25.45
N GLN A 441 12.56 -6.87 -24.31
CA GLN A 441 11.15 -7.25 -24.25
C GLN A 441 10.23 -6.16 -24.82
N ILE A 442 10.44 -4.88 -24.47
CA ILE A 442 9.62 -3.79 -25.00
C ILE A 442 9.81 -3.65 -26.52
N ILE A 443 11.03 -3.82 -27.02
CA ILE A 443 11.30 -3.78 -28.46
C ILE A 443 10.62 -4.97 -29.16
N ALA A 444 10.73 -6.18 -28.62
CA ALA A 444 10.06 -7.35 -29.16
C ALA A 444 8.53 -7.16 -29.19
N GLU A 445 7.95 -6.71 -28.08
CA GLU A 445 6.52 -6.40 -27.99
C GLU A 445 6.09 -5.31 -29.00
N ARG A 446 6.95 -4.31 -29.26
CA ARG A 446 6.72 -3.30 -30.30
C ARG A 446 6.71 -3.90 -31.69
N SER A 447 7.68 -4.77 -31.98
CA SER A 447 7.78 -5.45 -33.27
C SER A 447 6.58 -6.36 -33.52
N ASP A 448 6.20 -7.18 -32.53
CA ASP A 448 5.03 -8.07 -32.60
C ASP A 448 3.74 -7.27 -32.80
N TYR A 449 3.65 -6.10 -32.17
CA TYR A 449 2.51 -5.20 -32.34
C TYR A 449 2.37 -4.71 -33.78
N PHE A 450 3.43 -4.19 -34.39
CA PHE A 450 3.38 -3.71 -35.77
C PHE A 450 3.15 -4.86 -36.76
N ALA A 451 3.78 -6.02 -36.57
CA ALA A 451 3.53 -7.20 -37.38
C ALA A 451 2.05 -7.64 -37.34
N SER A 452 1.40 -7.54 -36.17
CA SER A 452 -0.02 -7.89 -36.04
C SER A 452 -0.96 -6.89 -36.71
N ILE A 453 -0.58 -5.60 -36.80
CA ILE A 453 -1.33 -4.59 -37.57
C ILE A 453 -1.18 -4.85 -39.07
N ASP A 454 0.02 -5.13 -39.55
CA ASP A 454 0.28 -5.39 -40.98
C ASP A 454 -0.50 -6.63 -41.48
N MET A 455 -0.67 -7.65 -40.64
CA MET A 455 -1.51 -8.81 -40.95
C MET A 455 -3.02 -8.52 -40.96
N LEU A 456 -3.48 -7.46 -40.29
CA LEU A 456 -4.89 -7.07 -40.21
C LEU A 456 -5.32 -6.11 -41.32
N VAL A 457 -4.38 -5.65 -42.16
CA VAL A 457 -4.66 -4.86 -43.38
C VAL A 457 -4.28 -5.69 -44.62
N PRO A 458 -5.01 -6.76 -44.96
CA PRO A 458 -4.81 -7.42 -46.24
C PRO A 458 -5.41 -6.54 -47.34
N ASP A 459 -4.56 -6.07 -48.26
CA ASP A 459 -4.87 -5.52 -49.58
C ASP A 459 -6.19 -4.72 -49.70
N MET A 460 -6.12 -3.42 -49.39
CA MET A 460 -6.98 -2.42 -50.06
C MET A 460 -6.14 -1.69 -51.12
N THR A 461 -5.64 -2.44 -52.11
CA THR A 461 -5.17 -1.89 -53.38
C THR A 461 -6.11 -2.26 -54.51
#